data_AF-A0A8T7BJN5-F1
#
_entry.id   AF-A0A8T7BJN5-F1
#
_cell.length_a   1.000
_cell.length_b   1.000
_cell.length_c   1.000
_cell.angle_alpha   90.00
_cell.angle_beta   90.00
_cell.angle_gamma   90.00
#
_symmetry.space_group_name_H-M   'P 1'
#
loop_
_entity.id
_entity.type
_entity.pdbx_description
1 polymer ?
#
loop_
_entity_poly.entity_id
_entity_poly.type
_entity_poly.pdbx_seq_one_letter_code
_entity_poly.pdbx_strand_id
1 'polypeptide(L)'
;MGSSNKIYFKKYIAVLFLILTSNTIAHIKNESSQFPDIEFSDSKFEIVLLVGAGVIPETPVFEPDLVLSKMDLAAWAALASGLAEGGETPDMKKLSDAAVNEGIIESIDGNATFQDINNLLFNGLLSPQQPESIPSKGEAASFIANNLTTDINGETLLDRRGMRVGPVGEISEVESRQNPDGGSSYYITIAGETYPLYTHGRVANGPTDLIQWKGRSVRRSFLKQLGDFTLWIYLEAEPVQAGSASGRVASAVSDESTSTQNQIATNHTLLYSLVAGVLVL
;
A
#
# COMPACT_ATOMS: atom_id res chain seq x y z
N MET A 1 -12.18 65.96 -40.80
CA MET A 1 -12.64 64.56 -40.88
C MET A 1 -11.41 63.68 -40.92
N GLY A 2 -11.22 62.80 -39.92
CA GLY A 2 -10.11 61.84 -39.95
C GLY A 2 -9.55 61.45 -38.58
N SER A 3 -10.26 60.51 -37.93
CA SER A 3 -9.75 59.47 -37.02
C SER A 3 -8.79 59.85 -35.89
N SER A 4 -9.37 60.02 -34.69
CA SER A 4 -8.68 60.00 -33.40
C SER A 4 -8.23 58.58 -33.04
N ASN A 5 -6.93 58.42 -32.74
CA ASN A 5 -6.33 57.20 -32.20
C ASN A 5 -7.05 56.75 -30.91
N LYS A 6 -7.66 55.57 -30.94
CA LYS A 6 -8.06 54.83 -29.72
C LYS A 6 -7.07 53.70 -29.49
N ILE A 7 -6.14 53.95 -28.56
CA ILE A 7 -5.26 52.93 -28.00
C ILE A 7 -6.11 52.06 -27.07
N TYR A 8 -6.45 50.85 -27.50
CA TYR A 8 -7.09 49.85 -26.66
C TYR A 8 -6.02 49.20 -25.78
N PHE A 9 -5.86 49.70 -24.55
CA PHE A 9 -5.04 49.05 -23.52
C PHE A 9 -5.81 47.85 -22.97
N LYS A 10 -5.71 46.70 -23.64
CA LYS A 10 -6.20 45.42 -23.10
C LYS A 10 -5.22 44.93 -22.05
N LYS A 11 -5.58 45.09 -20.78
CA LYS A 11 -4.95 44.42 -19.63
C LYS A 11 -5.18 42.91 -19.78
N TYR A 12 -4.14 42.17 -20.14
CA TYR A 12 -4.10 40.72 -19.95
C TYR A 12 -3.22 40.43 -18.74
N ILE A 13 -3.85 40.17 -17.59
CA ILE A 13 -3.20 39.52 -16.46
C ILE A 13 -3.26 38.02 -16.76
N ALA A 14 -2.16 37.45 -17.24
CA ALA A 14 -2.00 36.01 -17.31
C ALA A 14 -1.62 35.51 -15.91
N VAL A 15 -2.59 34.93 -15.20
CA VAL A 15 -2.32 34.18 -13.96
C VAL A 15 -1.76 32.83 -14.39
N LEU A 16 -0.45 32.65 -14.22
CA LEU A 16 0.23 31.37 -14.43
C LEU A 16 -0.02 30.51 -13.19
N PHE A 17 -0.95 29.56 -13.27
CA PHE A 17 -1.12 28.50 -12.27
C PHE A 17 0.06 27.53 -12.39
N LEU A 18 1.09 27.73 -11.56
CA LEU A 18 2.10 26.71 -11.30
C LEU A 18 1.46 25.63 -10.44
N ILE A 19 0.94 24.59 -11.09
CA ILE A 19 0.58 23.34 -10.41
C ILE A 19 1.89 22.68 -10.00
N LEU A 20 2.29 22.89 -8.75
CA LEU A 20 3.35 22.09 -8.12
C LEU A 20 2.77 20.69 -7.90
N THR A 21 3.03 19.77 -8.81
CA THR A 21 2.78 18.35 -8.58
C THR A 21 3.85 17.86 -7.61
N SER A 22 3.45 17.54 -6.38
CA SER A 22 4.29 16.80 -5.44
C SER A 22 4.66 15.48 -6.10
N ASN A 23 5.93 15.27 -6.41
CA ASN A 23 6.42 13.96 -6.81
C ASN A 23 6.42 13.09 -5.55
N THR A 24 5.31 12.41 -5.28
CA THR A 24 5.32 11.30 -4.32
C THR A 24 6.21 10.23 -4.92
N ILE A 25 7.36 9.99 -4.29
CA ILE A 25 8.28 8.97 -4.76
C ILE A 25 7.60 7.63 -4.49
N ALA A 26 7.29 6.92 -5.57
CA ALA A 26 6.79 5.57 -5.54
C ALA A 26 7.79 4.63 -4.84
N HIS A 27 7.34 3.98 -3.78
CA HIS A 27 8.16 3.04 -3.03
C HIS A 27 7.37 1.78 -2.71
N ILE A 28 7.95 0.64 -3.07
CA ILE A 28 7.51 -0.66 -2.59
C ILE A 28 7.93 -0.77 -1.13
N LYS A 29 6.97 -1.05 -0.26
CA LYS A 29 7.17 -1.18 1.19
C LYS A 29 6.80 -2.58 1.66
N ASN A 30 7.39 -2.97 2.78
CA ASN A 30 7.12 -4.22 3.49
C ASN A 30 6.98 -3.98 5.00
N GLU A 31 6.75 -5.04 5.77
CA GLU A 31 6.57 -4.96 7.23
C GLU A 31 7.73 -4.29 7.97
N SER A 32 8.96 -4.39 7.45
CA SER A 32 10.17 -3.81 8.06
C SER A 32 10.40 -2.33 7.73
N SER A 33 9.77 -1.83 6.66
CA SER A 33 9.99 -0.47 6.13
C SER A 33 8.75 0.41 6.20
N GLN A 34 7.56 -0.17 6.32
CA GLN A 34 6.31 0.56 6.35
C GLN A 34 5.98 1.11 7.74
N PHE A 35 6.14 0.27 8.77
CA PHE A 35 5.88 0.65 10.16
C PHE A 35 7.01 0.12 11.04
N PRO A 36 7.73 0.99 11.78
CA PRO A 36 8.83 0.55 12.63
C PRO A 36 8.36 -0.25 13.86
N ASP A 37 7.09 -0.11 14.25
CA ASP A 37 6.55 -0.63 15.51
C ASP A 37 5.74 -1.94 15.37
N ILE A 38 5.69 -2.52 14.16
CA ILE A 38 4.97 -3.79 13.94
C ILE A 38 5.88 -5.01 13.85
N GLU A 39 7.20 -4.86 14.00
CA GLU A 39 8.19 -5.95 13.80
C GLU A 39 7.82 -7.23 14.57
N PHE A 40 7.38 -7.06 15.82
CA PHE A 40 7.01 -8.13 16.76
C PHE A 40 5.50 -8.37 16.85
N SER A 41 4.69 -7.68 16.05
CA SER A 41 3.25 -7.93 16.02
C SER A 41 2.94 -9.22 15.27
N ASP A 42 2.09 -10.05 15.85
CA ASP A 42 1.56 -11.25 15.19
C ASP A 42 0.72 -10.90 13.94
N SER A 43 0.23 -9.65 13.84
CA SER A 43 -0.64 -9.17 12.76
C SER A 43 0.09 -8.35 11.69
N LYS A 44 1.44 -8.36 11.69
CA LYS A 44 2.22 -7.44 10.84
C LYS A 44 1.96 -7.59 9.34
N PHE A 45 1.72 -8.81 8.87
CA PHE A 45 1.44 -9.04 7.45
C PHE A 45 0.02 -8.59 7.10
N GLU A 46 -0.95 -8.82 7.98
CA GLU A 46 -2.33 -8.36 7.86
C GLU A 46 -2.40 -6.82 7.82
N ILE A 47 -1.59 -6.14 8.64
CA ILE A 47 -1.48 -4.67 8.64
C ILE A 47 -0.95 -4.17 7.29
N VAL A 48 0.17 -4.71 6.81
CA VAL A 48 0.75 -4.34 5.49
C VAL A 48 -0.24 -4.59 4.36
N LEU A 49 -0.93 -5.74 4.41
CA LEU A 49 -1.97 -6.12 3.46
C LEU A 49 -3.12 -5.12 3.43
N LEU A 50 -3.66 -4.74 4.59
CA LEU A 50 -4.80 -3.82 4.65
C LEU A 50 -4.45 -2.40 4.21
N VAL A 51 -3.21 -1.95 4.40
CA VAL A 51 -2.75 -0.69 3.80
C VAL A 51 -2.65 -0.84 2.28
N GLY A 52 -2.07 -1.95 1.80
CA GLY A 52 -2.02 -2.26 0.37
C GLY A 52 -3.42 -2.32 -0.27
N ALA A 53 -4.40 -2.83 0.48
CA ALA A 53 -5.81 -2.88 0.08
C ALA A 53 -6.52 -1.50 0.18
N GLY A 54 -5.89 -0.51 0.79
CA GLY A 54 -6.47 0.81 1.04
C GLY A 54 -7.69 0.74 1.97
N VAL A 55 -7.66 -0.16 2.96
CA VAL A 55 -8.68 -0.32 4.00
C VAL A 55 -8.26 0.39 5.29
N ILE A 56 -6.96 0.38 5.61
CA ILE A 56 -6.39 1.13 6.74
C ILE A 56 -5.34 2.13 6.22
N PRO A 57 -5.10 3.24 6.93
CA PRO A 57 -4.17 4.27 6.52
C PRO A 57 -2.71 3.88 6.78
N GLU A 58 -1.79 4.47 6.03
CA GLU A 58 -0.39 4.48 6.40
C GLU A 58 -0.08 5.63 7.35
N THR A 59 0.22 5.31 8.61
CA THR A 59 0.61 6.26 9.65
C THR A 59 2.11 6.14 9.97
N PRO A 60 2.74 7.14 10.61
CA PRO A 60 4.16 7.04 11.00
C PRO A 60 4.46 5.86 11.95
N VAL A 61 3.49 5.51 12.79
CA VAL A 61 3.47 4.35 13.69
C VAL A 61 2.06 3.77 13.69
N PHE A 62 1.92 2.45 13.75
CA PHE A 62 0.60 1.80 13.69
C PHE A 62 -0.04 1.60 15.07
N GLU A 63 0.79 1.32 16.07
CA GLU A 63 0.47 1.03 17.46
C GLU A 63 -0.41 -0.22 17.64
N PRO A 64 0.07 -1.41 17.21
CA PRO A 64 -0.76 -2.61 17.13
C PRO A 64 -1.36 -3.07 18.46
N ASP A 65 -0.73 -2.73 19.58
CA ASP A 65 -1.15 -3.14 20.93
C ASP A 65 -2.17 -2.18 21.56
N LEU A 66 -2.39 -0.99 20.99
CA LEU A 66 -3.39 -0.06 21.50
C LEU A 66 -4.80 -0.52 21.12
N VAL A 67 -5.76 -0.23 21.99
CA VAL A 67 -7.19 -0.50 21.72
C VAL A 67 -7.66 0.26 20.48
N LEU A 68 -8.53 -0.37 19.68
CA LEU A 68 -9.14 0.28 18.54
C LEU A 68 -10.16 1.32 19.01
N SER A 69 -9.94 2.59 18.67
CA SER A 69 -10.92 3.64 18.92
C SER A 69 -12.02 3.68 17.84
N LYS A 70 -13.19 4.25 18.15
CA LYS A 70 -14.21 4.51 17.13
C LYS A 70 -13.77 5.53 16.09
N MET A 71 -12.89 6.46 16.45
CA MET A 71 -12.25 7.38 15.50
C MET A 71 -11.38 6.62 14.48
N ASP A 72 -10.55 5.67 14.94
CA ASP A 72 -9.74 4.84 14.04
C ASP A 72 -10.64 4.01 13.12
N LEU A 73 -11.64 3.33 13.69
CA LEU A 73 -12.57 2.52 12.90
C LEU A 73 -13.35 3.36 11.89
N ALA A 74 -13.78 4.57 12.24
CA ALA A 74 -14.45 5.49 11.32
C ALA A 74 -13.53 5.88 10.15
N ALA A 75 -12.26 6.18 10.43
CA ALA A 75 -11.28 6.46 9.38
C ALA A 75 -11.08 5.25 8.44
N TRP A 76 -11.00 4.03 9.00
CA TRP A 76 -10.86 2.80 8.21
C TRP A 76 -12.11 2.53 7.36
N ALA A 77 -13.30 2.75 7.91
CA ALA A 77 -14.56 2.60 7.18
C ALA A 77 -14.71 3.63 6.04
N ALA A 78 -14.23 4.86 6.24
CA ALA A 78 -14.17 5.87 5.17
C ALA A 78 -13.27 5.42 4.01
N LEU A 79 -12.08 4.90 4.32
CA LEU A 79 -11.16 4.35 3.33
C LEU A 79 -11.75 3.15 2.59
N ALA A 80 -12.29 2.19 3.35
CA ALA A 80 -12.95 1.00 2.81
C ALA A 80 -14.07 1.37 1.83
N SER A 81 -14.86 2.40 2.16
CA SER A 81 -15.98 2.90 1.35
C SER A 81 -15.55 3.81 0.20
N GLY A 82 -14.25 4.12 0.07
CA GLY A 82 -13.74 4.98 -0.99
C GLY A 82 -14.12 6.46 -0.84
N LEU A 83 -14.50 6.90 0.37
CA LEU A 83 -14.82 8.31 0.64
C LEU A 83 -13.59 9.22 0.66
N ALA A 84 -12.41 8.63 0.84
CA ALA A 84 -11.14 9.33 0.86
C ALA A 84 -9.99 8.40 0.44
N GLU A 85 -8.85 9.00 0.12
CA GLU A 85 -7.60 8.29 -0.12
C GLU A 85 -6.76 8.28 1.15
N GLY A 86 -6.15 7.13 1.47
CA GLY A 86 -5.29 6.97 2.63
C GLY A 86 -3.96 7.70 2.46
N GLY A 87 -3.33 7.61 1.30
CA GLY A 87 -2.02 8.23 1.07
C GLY A 87 -0.96 7.87 2.12
N GLU A 88 0.15 8.59 2.12
CA GLU A 88 1.14 8.52 3.19
C GLU A 88 0.75 9.54 4.27
N THR A 89 0.56 9.08 5.51
CA THR A 89 0.28 9.93 6.69
C THR A 89 -0.97 10.82 6.53
N PRO A 90 -2.16 10.23 6.29
CA PRO A 90 -3.37 11.02 6.17
C PRO A 90 -3.76 11.69 7.48
N ASP A 91 -4.56 12.75 7.35
CA ASP A 91 -5.28 13.33 8.48
C ASP A 91 -6.39 12.37 8.93
N MET A 92 -6.12 11.62 10.00
CA MET A 92 -7.06 10.66 10.61
C MET A 92 -8.38 11.29 11.02
N LYS A 93 -8.36 12.56 11.45
CA LYS A 93 -9.57 13.27 11.86
C LYS A 93 -10.42 13.60 10.64
N LYS A 94 -9.80 14.02 9.54
CA LYS A 94 -10.50 14.24 8.28
C LYS A 94 -11.13 12.96 7.72
N LEU A 95 -10.42 11.84 7.80
CA LEU A 95 -10.95 10.52 7.37
C LEU A 95 -12.16 10.12 8.21
N SER A 96 -12.06 10.20 9.54
CA SER A 96 -13.15 9.85 10.45
C SER A 96 -14.36 10.79 10.31
N ASP A 97 -14.13 12.10 10.16
CA ASP A 97 -15.21 13.08 9.89
C ASP A 97 -15.94 12.75 8.58
N ALA A 98 -15.26 12.24 7.55
CA ALA A 98 -15.90 11.83 6.31
C ALA A 98 -16.90 10.68 6.53
N ALA A 99 -16.55 9.67 7.34
CA ALA A 99 -17.47 8.59 7.70
C ALA A 99 -18.69 9.08 8.49
N VAL A 100 -18.50 10.03 9.40
CA VAL A 100 -19.62 10.63 10.15
C VAL A 100 -20.54 11.42 9.21
N ASN A 101 -19.98 12.25 8.34
CA ASN A 101 -20.75 13.09 7.41
C ASN A 101 -21.59 12.28 6.42
N GLU A 102 -21.10 11.11 6.00
CA GLU A 102 -21.83 10.17 5.13
C GLU A 102 -22.76 9.22 5.90
N GLY A 103 -22.85 9.37 7.23
CA GLY A 103 -23.74 8.58 8.07
C GLY A 103 -23.34 7.11 8.21
N ILE A 104 -22.07 6.76 7.96
CA ILE A 104 -21.53 5.40 8.19
C ILE A 104 -21.48 5.09 9.68
N ILE A 105 -21.17 6.10 10.50
CA ILE A 105 -21.09 5.99 11.95
C ILE A 105 -21.66 7.25 12.61
N GLU A 106 -22.44 7.06 13.68
CA GLU A 106 -23.11 8.18 14.37
C GLU A 106 -22.16 9.00 15.26
N SER A 107 -21.15 8.35 15.85
CA SER A 107 -20.19 8.99 16.75
C SER A 107 -18.84 8.28 16.72
N ILE A 108 -17.77 9.06 16.88
CA ILE A 108 -16.38 8.62 16.99
C ILE A 108 -15.88 8.54 18.44
N ASP A 109 -16.76 8.76 19.42
CA ASP A 109 -16.41 8.74 20.83
C ASP A 109 -16.32 7.31 21.38
N GLY A 110 -15.22 7.02 22.07
CA GLY A 110 -15.00 5.75 22.78
C GLY A 110 -14.27 4.69 21.94
N ASN A 111 -14.34 3.45 22.44
CA ASN A 111 -13.66 2.31 21.83
C ASN A 111 -14.61 1.54 20.91
N ALA A 112 -14.05 0.97 19.84
CA ALA A 112 -14.79 0.11 18.93
C ALA A 112 -14.75 -1.35 19.40
N THR A 113 -15.82 -2.10 19.13
CA THR A 113 -15.89 -3.55 19.38
C THR A 113 -15.75 -4.35 18.08
N PHE A 114 -15.59 -5.67 18.17
CA PHE A 114 -15.68 -6.54 16.99
C PHE A 114 -17.05 -6.44 16.29
N GLN A 115 -18.13 -6.18 17.03
CA GLN A 115 -19.45 -5.95 16.47
C GLN A 115 -19.49 -4.63 15.69
N ASP A 116 -18.84 -3.58 16.17
CA ASP A 116 -18.72 -2.33 15.41
C ASP A 116 -17.97 -2.57 14.08
N ILE A 117 -16.85 -3.30 14.11
CA ILE A 117 -16.09 -3.65 12.89
C ILE A 117 -16.99 -4.42 11.91
N ASN A 118 -17.71 -5.43 12.41
CA ASN A 118 -18.65 -6.22 11.61
C ASN A 118 -19.74 -5.35 10.98
N ASN A 119 -20.37 -4.47 11.77
CA ASN A 119 -21.42 -3.59 11.30
C ASN A 119 -20.93 -2.65 10.19
N LEU A 120 -19.78 -1.99 10.40
CA LEU A 120 -19.29 -0.94 9.50
C LEU A 120 -18.65 -1.49 8.23
N LEU A 121 -17.93 -2.61 8.29
CA LEU A 121 -17.17 -3.12 7.14
C LEU A 121 -17.85 -4.30 6.45
N PHE A 122 -18.67 -5.05 7.18
CA PHE A 122 -19.25 -6.32 6.73
C PHE A 122 -20.77 -6.37 6.86
N ASN A 123 -21.42 -5.20 6.97
CA ASN A 123 -22.87 -5.05 7.05
C ASN A 123 -23.54 -5.83 8.20
N GLY A 124 -22.77 -6.16 9.25
CA GLY A 124 -23.25 -6.95 10.39
C GLY A 124 -23.46 -8.44 10.07
N LEU A 125 -22.99 -8.93 8.92
CA LEU A 125 -23.28 -10.29 8.44
C LEU A 125 -22.26 -11.35 8.86
N LEU A 126 -21.14 -10.96 9.47
CA LEU A 126 -20.26 -11.91 10.13
C LEU A 126 -20.81 -12.30 11.50
N SER A 127 -20.27 -13.38 12.07
CA SER A 127 -20.55 -13.82 13.44
C SER A 127 -19.25 -13.84 14.25
N PRO A 128 -18.78 -12.68 14.77
CA PRO A 128 -17.58 -12.63 15.60
C PRO A 128 -17.73 -13.51 16.84
N GLN A 129 -16.67 -14.19 17.28
CA GLN A 129 -16.73 -15.07 18.45
C GLN A 129 -16.99 -14.30 19.75
N GLN A 130 -16.53 -13.05 19.83
CA GLN A 130 -16.69 -12.16 20.98
C GLN A 130 -17.12 -10.75 20.51
N PRO A 131 -18.37 -10.57 20.08
CA PRO A 131 -18.81 -9.34 19.40
C PRO A 131 -18.63 -8.08 20.24
N GLU A 132 -18.84 -8.16 21.56
CA GLU A 132 -18.72 -7.00 22.47
C GLU A 132 -17.31 -6.74 22.99
N SER A 133 -16.33 -7.59 22.67
CA SER A 133 -14.94 -7.36 23.07
C SER A 133 -14.34 -6.18 22.30
N ILE A 134 -13.52 -5.38 22.98
CA ILE A 134 -12.74 -4.28 22.41
C ILE A 134 -11.38 -4.85 21.98
N PRO A 135 -11.10 -4.96 20.67
CA PRO A 135 -9.81 -5.45 20.20
C PRO A 135 -8.71 -4.40 20.28
N SER A 136 -7.47 -4.86 20.26
CA SER A 136 -6.34 -4.00 19.83
C SER A 136 -6.43 -3.67 18.34
N LYS A 137 -5.69 -2.67 17.87
CA LYS A 137 -5.57 -2.33 16.45
C LYS A 137 -5.05 -3.51 15.63
N GLY A 138 -4.09 -4.28 16.17
CA GLY A 138 -3.56 -5.49 15.55
C GLY A 138 -4.60 -6.61 15.44
N GLU A 139 -5.33 -6.88 16.52
CA GLU A 139 -6.42 -7.87 16.51
C GLU A 139 -7.55 -7.49 15.54
N ALA A 140 -7.89 -6.21 15.49
CA ALA A 140 -8.85 -5.69 14.52
C ALA A 140 -8.35 -5.84 13.07
N ALA A 141 -7.09 -5.50 12.80
CA ALA A 141 -6.48 -5.69 11.48
C ALA A 141 -6.51 -7.17 11.07
N SER A 142 -6.16 -8.07 11.99
CA SER A 142 -6.26 -9.53 11.75
C SER A 142 -7.68 -9.97 11.44
N PHE A 143 -8.66 -9.52 12.21
CA PHE A 143 -10.07 -9.85 11.96
C PHE A 143 -10.53 -9.37 10.58
N ILE A 144 -10.19 -8.14 10.19
CA ILE A 144 -10.58 -7.57 8.90
C ILE A 144 -9.87 -8.31 7.74
N ALA A 145 -8.56 -8.55 7.85
CA ALA A 145 -7.79 -9.22 6.80
C ALA A 145 -8.28 -10.66 6.56
N ASN A 146 -8.62 -11.39 7.62
CA ASN A 146 -9.14 -12.76 7.51
C ASN A 146 -10.54 -12.83 6.86
N ASN A 147 -11.30 -11.74 6.90
CA ASN A 147 -12.62 -11.65 6.28
C ASN A 147 -12.63 -10.85 4.97
N LEU A 148 -11.47 -10.39 4.48
CA LEU A 148 -11.37 -9.48 3.34
C LEU A 148 -11.99 -10.06 2.05
N THR A 149 -11.89 -11.38 1.88
CA THR A 149 -12.45 -12.14 0.75
C THR A 149 -13.73 -12.92 1.12
N THR A 150 -14.31 -12.65 2.29
CA THR A 150 -15.60 -13.26 2.65
C THR A 150 -16.70 -12.58 1.85
N ASP A 151 -17.51 -13.38 1.17
CA ASP A 151 -18.66 -12.90 0.42
C ASP A 151 -19.75 -12.40 1.39
N ILE A 152 -20.12 -11.13 1.24
CA ILE A 152 -21.16 -10.47 2.01
C ILE A 152 -22.22 -9.96 1.01
N ASN A 153 -23.22 -10.80 0.75
CA ASN A 153 -24.30 -10.53 -0.21
C ASN A 153 -23.83 -10.37 -1.67
N GLY A 154 -22.90 -11.21 -2.12
CA GLY A 154 -22.41 -11.23 -3.50
C GLY A 154 -21.24 -10.27 -3.76
N GLU A 155 -20.68 -9.64 -2.73
CA GLU A 155 -19.55 -8.74 -2.82
C GLU A 155 -18.63 -8.92 -1.61
N THR A 156 -17.32 -8.98 -1.84
CA THR A 156 -16.31 -9.00 -0.77
C THR A 156 -15.81 -7.59 -0.44
N LEU A 157 -15.21 -7.41 0.73
CA LEU A 157 -14.55 -6.14 1.06
C LEU A 157 -13.39 -5.84 0.08
N LEU A 158 -12.73 -6.86 -0.46
CA LEU A 158 -11.71 -6.73 -1.50
C LEU A 158 -12.30 -6.18 -2.81
N ASP A 159 -13.46 -6.67 -3.23
CA ASP A 159 -14.15 -6.24 -4.45
C ASP A 159 -14.55 -4.76 -4.38
N ARG A 160 -15.03 -4.29 -3.20
CA ARG A 160 -15.33 -2.87 -2.95
C ARG A 160 -14.13 -1.95 -3.16
N ARG A 161 -12.91 -2.48 -3.07
CA ARG A 161 -11.66 -1.73 -3.33
C ARG A 161 -11.18 -1.86 -4.78
N GLY A 162 -11.98 -2.50 -5.64
CA GLY A 162 -11.65 -2.81 -7.02
C GLY A 162 -10.53 -3.82 -7.14
N MET A 163 -10.33 -4.65 -6.12
CA MET A 163 -9.25 -5.63 -6.05
C MET A 163 -9.81 -7.04 -6.16
N ARG A 164 -8.96 -7.98 -6.56
CA ARG A 164 -9.27 -9.41 -6.61
C ARG A 164 -8.09 -10.25 -6.18
N VAL A 165 -8.35 -11.49 -5.79
CA VAL A 165 -7.31 -12.48 -5.54
C VAL A 165 -6.52 -12.73 -6.84
N GLY A 166 -5.20 -12.72 -6.73
CA GLY A 166 -4.27 -13.07 -7.80
C GLY A 166 -3.80 -14.52 -7.70
N PRO A 167 -3.07 -15.02 -8.72
CA PRO A 167 -2.45 -16.33 -8.65
C PRO A 167 -1.33 -16.37 -7.60
N VAL A 168 -1.16 -17.55 -7.02
CA VAL A 168 -0.14 -17.88 -6.02
C VAL A 168 0.80 -18.96 -6.58
N GLY A 169 1.93 -19.19 -5.92
CA GLY A 169 2.96 -20.14 -6.36
C GLY A 169 4.32 -19.48 -6.58
N GLU A 170 5.23 -20.20 -7.22
CA GLU A 170 6.58 -19.71 -7.46
C GLU A 170 6.59 -18.53 -8.45
N ILE A 171 7.38 -17.51 -8.13
CA ILE A 171 7.72 -16.44 -9.06
C ILE A 171 8.78 -16.97 -10.02
N SER A 172 8.37 -17.27 -11.25
CA SER A 172 9.28 -17.80 -12.27
C SER A 172 10.20 -16.73 -12.85
N GLU A 173 9.76 -15.47 -12.86
CA GLU A 173 10.48 -14.36 -13.46
C GLU A 173 10.18 -13.02 -12.80
N VAL A 174 11.20 -12.17 -12.73
CA VAL A 174 11.11 -10.75 -12.37
C VAL A 174 11.91 -9.96 -13.39
N GLU A 175 11.25 -9.06 -14.11
CA GLU A 175 11.87 -8.13 -15.05
C GLU A 175 11.86 -6.72 -14.47
N SER A 176 12.99 -6.01 -14.51
CA SER A 176 13.04 -4.57 -14.25
C SER A 176 13.09 -3.82 -15.58
N ARG A 177 12.20 -2.84 -15.74
CA ARG A 177 12.17 -1.94 -16.89
C ARG A 177 12.43 -0.52 -16.42
N GLN A 178 13.42 0.12 -17.01
CA GLN A 178 13.72 1.51 -16.68
C GLN A 178 12.65 2.43 -17.26
N ASN A 179 12.13 3.30 -16.41
CA ASN A 179 11.10 4.26 -16.77
C ASN A 179 11.75 5.54 -17.32
N PRO A 180 11.05 6.31 -18.18
CA PRO A 180 11.57 7.56 -18.72
C PRO A 180 11.95 8.62 -17.67
N ASP A 181 11.37 8.52 -16.47
CA ASP A 181 11.65 9.38 -15.31
C ASP A 181 12.88 8.94 -14.50
N GLY A 182 13.58 7.88 -14.93
CA GLY A 182 14.74 7.31 -14.27
C GLY A 182 14.41 6.25 -13.20
N GLY A 183 13.12 6.02 -12.92
CA GLY A 183 12.65 4.94 -12.04
C GLY A 183 12.74 3.55 -12.67
N SER A 184 12.27 2.53 -11.96
CA SER A 184 12.11 1.18 -12.49
C SER A 184 10.72 0.63 -12.19
N SER A 185 10.09 0.05 -13.20
CA SER A 185 8.89 -0.75 -13.05
C SER A 185 9.25 -2.23 -13.06
N TYR A 186 8.73 -2.98 -12.09
CA TYR A 186 8.99 -4.40 -11.97
C TYR A 186 7.81 -5.21 -12.46
N TYR A 187 8.05 -6.12 -13.38
CA TYR A 187 7.07 -7.07 -13.89
C TYR A 187 7.36 -8.43 -13.27
N ILE A 188 6.32 -9.03 -12.68
CA ILE A 188 6.44 -10.28 -11.92
C ILE A 188 5.55 -11.32 -12.59
N THR A 189 6.13 -12.50 -12.84
CA THR A 189 5.44 -13.64 -13.45
C THR A 189 5.16 -14.71 -12.39
N ILE A 190 3.87 -15.00 -12.18
CA ILE A 190 3.38 -16.07 -11.28
C ILE A 190 2.38 -16.90 -12.06
N ALA A 191 2.53 -18.24 -12.05
CA ALA A 191 1.65 -19.15 -12.78
C ALA A 191 1.47 -18.82 -14.28
N GLY A 192 2.49 -18.23 -14.91
CA GLY A 192 2.47 -17.82 -16.31
C GLY A 192 1.78 -16.48 -16.60
N GLU A 193 1.25 -15.80 -15.58
CA GLU A 193 0.69 -14.45 -15.69
C GLU A 193 1.72 -13.40 -15.30
N THR A 194 1.95 -12.43 -16.17
CA THR A 194 2.92 -11.34 -15.97
C THR A 194 2.21 -10.01 -15.86
N TYR A 195 2.36 -9.34 -14.71
CA TYR A 195 1.85 -7.99 -14.50
C TYR A 195 2.90 -7.09 -13.85
N PRO A 196 2.82 -5.75 -14.03
CA PRO A 196 3.62 -4.83 -13.25
C PRO A 196 3.17 -4.83 -11.78
N LEU A 197 4.12 -4.73 -10.84
CA LEU A 197 3.79 -4.32 -9.48
C LEU A 197 3.49 -2.82 -9.47
N TYR A 198 2.40 -2.47 -8.78
CA TYR A 198 2.03 -1.10 -8.52
C TYR A 198 3.18 -0.36 -7.83
N THR A 199 3.34 0.90 -8.18
CA THR A 199 4.44 1.76 -7.73
C THR A 199 4.39 2.04 -6.22
N HIS A 200 3.19 1.97 -5.63
CA HIS A 200 2.97 1.89 -4.18
C HIS A 200 2.46 0.50 -3.77
N GLY A 201 2.89 -0.54 -4.47
CA GLY A 201 2.61 -1.92 -4.09
C GLY A 201 3.17 -2.23 -2.70
N ARG A 202 2.58 -3.23 -2.06
CA ARG A 202 3.07 -3.77 -0.79
C ARG A 202 3.57 -5.18 -1.01
N VAL A 203 4.68 -5.49 -0.38
CA VAL A 203 5.18 -6.86 -0.31
C VAL A 203 5.32 -7.28 1.13
N ALA A 204 5.16 -8.55 1.43
CA ALA A 204 5.22 -9.06 2.79
C ALA A 204 6.08 -10.32 2.86
N ASN A 205 6.77 -10.47 3.99
CA ASN A 205 7.61 -11.64 4.27
C ASN A 205 8.73 -11.81 3.24
N GLY A 206 9.30 -10.69 2.77
CA GLY A 206 10.36 -10.65 1.77
C GLY A 206 10.96 -9.24 1.61
N PRO A 207 12.09 -9.13 0.90
CA PRO A 207 12.79 -7.85 0.72
C PRO A 207 11.98 -6.90 -0.17
N THR A 208 12.19 -5.59 -0.04
CA THR A 208 11.61 -4.60 -0.96
C THR A 208 12.30 -4.58 -2.33
N ASP A 209 13.51 -5.14 -2.43
CA ASP A 209 14.19 -5.42 -3.70
C ASP A 209 13.56 -6.64 -4.39
N LEU A 210 12.75 -6.37 -5.40
CA LEU A 210 11.97 -7.39 -6.10
C LEU A 210 12.80 -8.35 -6.94
N ILE A 211 14.04 -8.00 -7.32
CA ILE A 211 14.89 -8.94 -8.06
C ILE A 211 15.16 -10.20 -7.23
N GLN A 212 15.20 -10.07 -5.90
CA GLN A 212 15.39 -11.18 -4.97
C GLN A 212 14.15 -12.07 -4.80
N TRP A 213 13.01 -11.73 -5.41
CA TRP A 213 11.78 -12.53 -5.34
C TRP A 213 11.74 -13.67 -6.35
N LYS A 214 12.61 -13.67 -7.37
CA LYS A 214 12.69 -14.78 -8.33
C LYS A 214 12.96 -16.10 -7.60
N GLY A 215 12.15 -17.12 -7.88
CA GLY A 215 12.20 -18.44 -7.23
C GLY A 215 11.52 -18.50 -5.85
N ARG A 216 10.96 -17.39 -5.34
CA ARG A 216 10.17 -17.42 -4.11
C ARG A 216 8.75 -17.89 -4.38
N SER A 217 8.20 -18.66 -3.45
CA SER A 217 6.79 -19.03 -3.46
C SER A 217 5.93 -17.94 -2.81
N VAL A 218 4.92 -17.46 -3.52
CA VAL A 218 3.89 -16.53 -3.06
C VAL A 218 2.72 -17.33 -2.49
N ARG A 219 2.30 -16.99 -1.27
CA ARG A 219 1.16 -17.62 -0.58
C ARG A 219 -0.12 -16.82 -0.66
N ARG A 220 -0.01 -15.50 -0.89
CA ARG A 220 -1.14 -14.58 -1.05
C ARG A 220 -0.76 -13.46 -2.01
N SER A 221 -1.64 -13.14 -2.94
CA SER A 221 -1.44 -12.04 -3.89
C SER A 221 -2.77 -11.37 -4.22
N PHE A 222 -2.73 -10.06 -4.45
CA PHE A 222 -3.89 -9.28 -4.90
C PHE A 222 -3.57 -8.47 -6.15
N LEU A 223 -4.56 -8.42 -7.03
CA LEU A 223 -4.55 -7.70 -8.29
C LEU A 223 -5.56 -6.57 -8.26
N LYS A 224 -5.29 -5.49 -9.00
CA LYS A 224 -6.24 -4.41 -9.27
C LYS A 224 -6.24 -4.10 -10.75
N GLN A 225 -7.43 -3.88 -11.30
CA GLN A 225 -7.60 -3.38 -12.66
C GLN A 225 -7.67 -1.84 -12.61
N LEU A 226 -6.81 -1.17 -13.37
CA LEU A 226 -6.81 0.28 -13.58
C LEU A 226 -6.90 0.55 -15.07
N GLY A 227 -8.11 0.79 -15.58
CA GLY A 227 -8.36 0.89 -17.02
C GLY A 227 -8.00 -0.43 -17.71
N ASP A 228 -7.11 -0.37 -18.70
CA ASP A 228 -6.64 -1.55 -19.44
C ASP A 228 -5.48 -2.29 -18.74
N PHE A 229 -4.97 -1.76 -17.62
CA PHE A 229 -3.85 -2.34 -16.91
C PHE A 229 -4.31 -3.21 -15.73
N THR A 230 -3.80 -4.44 -15.65
CA THR A 230 -3.84 -5.25 -14.44
C THR A 230 -2.52 -5.08 -13.70
N LEU A 231 -2.57 -4.80 -12.40
CA LEU A 231 -1.38 -4.57 -11.56
C LEU A 231 -1.39 -5.49 -10.34
N TRP A 232 -0.22 -5.97 -9.93
CA TRP A 232 -0.03 -6.48 -8.57
C TRP A 232 -0.12 -5.33 -7.58
N ILE A 233 -0.96 -5.44 -6.56
CA ILE A 233 -1.02 -4.46 -5.45
C ILE A 233 -0.37 -5.00 -4.18
N TYR A 234 -0.47 -6.32 -3.97
CA TYR A 234 0.07 -6.99 -2.80
C TYR A 234 0.66 -8.35 -3.17
N LEU A 235 1.84 -8.67 -2.65
CA LEU A 235 2.47 -9.99 -2.74
C LEU A 235 3.02 -10.42 -1.39
N GLU A 236 2.68 -11.61 -0.94
CA GLU A 236 3.16 -12.17 0.31
C GLU A 236 3.79 -13.53 0.05
N ALA A 237 5.07 -13.66 0.40
CA ALA A 237 5.78 -14.90 0.18
C ALA A 237 5.61 -15.88 1.34
N GLU A 238 5.84 -17.16 1.08
CA GLU A 238 6.00 -18.17 2.12
C GLU A 238 7.22 -17.85 3.00
N PRO A 239 7.16 -18.12 4.33
CA PRO A 239 8.32 -17.98 5.19
C PRO A 239 9.49 -18.78 4.63
N VAL A 240 10.67 -18.17 4.57
CA VAL A 240 11.88 -18.91 4.29
C VAL A 240 12.06 -19.86 5.47
N GLN A 241 11.76 -21.14 5.29
CA GLN A 241 12.08 -22.13 6.31
C GLN A 241 13.57 -21.99 6.59
N ALA A 242 13.93 -21.78 7.86
CA ALA A 242 15.31 -21.87 8.30
C ALA A 242 15.76 -23.30 8.04
N GLY A 243 16.30 -23.54 6.84
CA GLY A 243 16.71 -24.85 6.40
C GLY A 243 17.69 -25.41 7.42
N SER A 244 17.35 -26.57 7.97
CA SER A 244 18.29 -27.43 8.66
C SER A 244 19.55 -27.53 7.82
N ALA A 245 20.63 -26.89 8.28
CA ALA A 245 21.96 -27.03 7.73
C ALA A 245 22.47 -28.46 8.03
N SER A 246 21.89 -29.46 7.37
CA SER A 246 22.41 -30.81 7.35
C SER A 246 23.26 -30.97 6.10
N GLY A 247 24.57 -31.02 6.31
CA GLY A 247 25.48 -31.69 5.39
C GLY A 247 26.28 -30.78 4.45
N ARG A 248 27.40 -30.26 4.94
CA ARG A 248 28.73 -30.88 4.76
C ARG A 248 29.80 -29.94 5.32
N VAL A 249 30.42 -30.35 6.42
CA VAL A 249 31.71 -29.80 6.85
C VAL A 249 32.72 -30.21 5.79
N ALA A 250 32.98 -29.32 4.83
CA ALA A 250 34.18 -29.39 4.03
C ALA A 250 35.29 -28.72 4.85
N SER A 251 36.20 -29.53 5.37
CA SER A 251 37.47 -29.05 5.90
C SER A 251 38.19 -28.27 4.80
N ALA A 252 38.48 -26.99 5.06
CA ALA A 252 39.49 -26.25 4.32
C ALA A 252 40.30 -25.44 5.32
N VAL A 253 41.61 -25.70 5.27
CA VAL A 253 42.68 -25.12 6.05
C VAL A 253 43.10 -23.78 5.44
N SER A 254 43.64 -22.93 6.33
CA SER A 254 44.58 -21.81 6.15
C SER A 254 44.11 -20.41 5.71
N ASP A 255 44.57 -19.47 6.56
CA ASP A 255 45.23 -18.18 6.30
C ASP A 255 44.40 -16.90 6.08
N GLU A 256 44.35 -16.12 7.17
CA GLU A 256 44.94 -14.78 7.29
C GLU A 256 45.04 -13.93 6.00
N SER A 257 44.25 -12.84 5.91
CA SER A 257 44.79 -11.46 5.90
C SER A 257 43.80 -10.41 5.33
N THR A 258 43.73 -9.30 6.07
CA THR A 258 43.51 -7.89 5.66
C THR A 258 42.18 -7.36 5.10
N SER A 259 41.67 -6.38 5.85
CA SER A 259 40.73 -5.31 5.54
C SER A 259 40.90 -4.60 4.19
N THR A 260 39.81 -4.11 3.60
CA THR A 260 39.66 -2.70 3.14
C THR A 260 38.17 -2.35 2.97
N GLN A 261 37.71 -1.38 3.76
CA GLN A 261 36.46 -0.65 3.54
C GLN A 261 36.62 0.28 2.32
N ASN A 262 35.62 0.36 1.45
CA ASN A 262 35.46 1.54 0.58
C ASN A 262 33.98 1.93 0.50
N GLN A 263 33.67 3.02 1.21
CA GLN A 263 32.50 3.85 0.99
C GLN A 263 32.65 4.58 -0.35
N ILE A 264 31.62 4.61 -1.17
CA ILE A 264 31.53 5.56 -2.29
C ILE A 264 30.30 6.43 -2.08
N ALA A 265 30.58 7.71 -2.00
CA ALA A 265 29.68 8.82 -1.73
C ALA A 265 28.69 9.07 -2.89
N THR A 266 27.50 9.49 -2.49
CA THR A 266 26.42 10.03 -3.32
C THR A 266 26.83 11.38 -3.94
N ASN A 267 26.52 11.57 -5.22
CA ASN A 267 26.47 12.89 -5.85
C ASN A 267 25.10 13.09 -6.48
N HIS A 268 24.30 13.96 -5.87
CA HIS A 268 23.03 14.44 -6.40
C HIS A 268 23.32 15.58 -7.38
N THR A 269 22.78 15.48 -8.60
CA THR A 269 22.58 16.63 -9.48
C THR A 269 21.20 16.49 -10.11
N LEU A 270 20.24 17.23 -9.57
CA LEU A 270 18.86 17.31 -10.05
C LEU A 270 18.82 18.20 -11.30
N LEU A 271 18.31 17.65 -12.41
CA LEU A 271 17.94 18.42 -13.60
C LEU A 271 16.50 18.07 -13.99
N TYR A 272 15.70 19.14 -14.08
CA TYR A 272 14.28 19.18 -14.38
C TYR A 272 13.92 18.62 -15.75
N SER A 273 12.78 17.92 -15.88
CA SER A 273 11.77 18.23 -16.92
C SER A 273 10.45 17.47 -16.73
N LEU A 274 9.38 18.18 -17.12
CA LEU A 274 7.96 17.84 -17.14
C LEU A 274 7.60 16.82 -18.24
N VAL A 275 6.52 16.07 -18.00
CA VAL A 275 5.68 15.44 -19.02
C VAL A 275 4.58 16.42 -19.46
N ALA A 276 4.40 16.58 -20.77
CA ALA A 276 3.15 17.07 -21.36
C ALA A 276 2.93 16.40 -22.73
N GLY A 277 1.73 15.88 -22.94
CA GLY A 277 1.25 15.27 -24.18
C GLY A 277 -0.05 14.50 -23.91
N VAL A 278 -1.13 15.18 -23.53
CA VAL A 278 -2.17 15.78 -24.40
C VAL A 278 -3.07 14.71 -25.03
N LEU A 279 -4.24 14.58 -24.40
CA LEU A 279 -5.48 14.07 -24.97
C LEU A 279 -6.25 15.29 -25.46
N VAL A 280 -6.46 15.42 -26.78
CA VAL A 280 -7.49 16.29 -27.36
C VAL A 280 -8.09 15.57 -28.57
N LEU A 281 -9.39 15.30 -28.45
CA LEU A 281 -10.40 14.84 -29.42
C LEU A 281 -10.36 13.36 -29.81
#